data_AF-A0A327PAC0-F1
#
_entry.id   AF-A0A327PAC0-F1
#
_cell.length_a   1.000
_cell.length_b   1.000
_cell.length_c   1.000
_cell.angle_alpha   90.00
_cell.angle_beta   90.00
_cell.angle_gamma   90.00
#
_symmetry.space_group_name_H-M   'P 1'
#
loop_
_entity.id
_entity.type
_entity.pdbx_description
1 polymer ?
#
loop_
_entity_poly.entity_id
_entity_poly.type
_entity_poly.pdbx_seq_one_letter_code
_entity_poly.pdbx_strand_id
1 'polypeptide(L)'
;MKKRTVHYPVRKTIRFKSEEVEKLEGLLKKSAYCQTISELVRAMLFKRRLTINSRNESFDQVQNELGILRNELNKIGVNINQITHYFHMKAEPEERKFFVAELLPHLELTKRKIGEVYALIEGLKRIK
;
A
#
# COMPACT_ATOMS: atom_id res chain seq x y z
N MET A 1 30.69 -34.81 10.98
CA MET A 1 29.63 -33.78 11.06
C MET A 1 28.48 -34.32 11.92
N LYS A 2 28.14 -33.67 13.04
CA LYS A 2 27.16 -34.17 14.03
C LYS A 2 25.76 -34.21 13.39
N LYS A 3 25.15 -35.40 13.30
CA LYS A 3 23.74 -35.55 12.91
C LYS A 3 22.87 -34.90 13.99
N ARG A 4 22.23 -33.77 13.69
CA ARG A 4 21.20 -33.18 14.57
C ARG A 4 19.97 -34.06 14.49
N THR A 5 19.76 -34.91 15.48
CA THR A 5 18.51 -35.69 15.64
C THR A 5 17.40 -34.75 16.09
N VAL A 6 16.74 -34.09 15.12
CA VAL A 6 15.53 -33.32 15.39
C VAL A 6 14.32 -34.22 15.13
N HIS A 7 13.49 -34.40 16.14
CA HIS A 7 12.27 -35.21 16.04
C HIS A 7 11.13 -34.39 15.40
N TYR A 8 10.64 -34.84 14.24
CA TYR A 8 9.48 -34.25 13.57
C TYR A 8 8.37 -35.31 13.46
N PRO A 9 7.39 -35.32 14.38
CA PRO A 9 6.41 -36.41 14.48
C PRO A 9 5.30 -36.38 13.42
N VAL A 10 5.08 -35.23 12.77
CA VAL A 10 3.94 -35.03 11.85
C VAL A 10 4.43 -34.93 10.40
N ARG A 11 3.85 -35.77 9.52
CA ARG A 11 4.08 -35.72 8.07
C ARG A 11 2.93 -34.99 7.38
N LYS A 12 3.27 -34.06 6.47
CA LYS A 12 2.34 -33.45 5.50
C LYS A 12 2.88 -33.72 4.10
N THR A 13 2.00 -34.06 3.16
CA THR A 13 2.36 -34.38 1.77
C THR A 13 1.94 -33.23 0.86
N ILE A 14 2.81 -32.83 -0.06
CA ILE A 14 2.59 -31.76 -1.05
C ILE A 14 2.85 -32.36 -2.43
N ARG A 15 2.05 -31.97 -3.43
CA ARG A 15 2.24 -32.37 -4.83
C ARG A 15 3.01 -31.28 -5.57
N PHE A 16 3.94 -31.69 -6.42
CA PHE A 16 4.76 -30.80 -7.25
C PHE A 16 4.69 -31.25 -8.71
N LYS A 17 4.84 -30.30 -9.63
CA LYS A 17 5.13 -30.59 -11.04
C LYS A 17 6.60 -30.96 -11.20
N SER A 18 6.92 -31.65 -12.30
CA SER A 18 8.30 -32.07 -12.59
C SER A 18 9.29 -30.90 -12.62
N GLU A 19 8.90 -29.75 -13.20
CA GLU A 19 9.79 -28.58 -13.25
C GLU A 19 10.00 -27.93 -11.86
N GLU A 20 9.04 -28.08 -10.96
CA GLU A 20 9.14 -27.57 -9.59
C GLU A 20 10.08 -28.42 -8.75
N VAL A 21 10.06 -29.75 -8.95
CA VAL A 21 10.99 -30.67 -8.30
C VAL A 21 12.42 -30.41 -8.74
N GLU A 22 12.66 -30.22 -10.04
CA GLU A 22 13.99 -29.93 -10.57
C GLU A 22 14.56 -28.63 -10.00
N LYS A 23 13.73 -27.59 -9.84
CA LYS A 23 14.11 -26.35 -9.16
C LYS A 23 14.50 -26.59 -7.70
N LEU A 24 13.74 -27.39 -6.96
CA LEU A 24 14.04 -27.72 -5.56
C LEU A 24 15.35 -28.49 -5.42
N GLU A 25 15.63 -29.44 -6.32
CA GLU A 25 16.88 -30.17 -6.35
C GLU A 25 18.07 -29.26 -6.70
N GLY A 26 17.89 -28.35 -7.66
CA GLY A 26 18.89 -27.33 -7.98
C GLY A 26 19.19 -26.40 -6.79
N LEU A 27 18.17 -26.02 -6.02
CA LEU A 27 18.33 -25.24 -4.79
C LEU A 27 19.02 -26.05 -3.68
N LEU A 28 18.74 -27.35 -3.56
CA LEU A 28 19.38 -28.23 -2.58
C LEU A 28 20.89 -28.33 -2.84
N LYS A 29 21.30 -28.51 -4.11
CA LYS A 29 22.72 -28.55 -4.51
C LYS A 29 23.47 -27.26 -4.17
N LYS A 30 22.80 -26.12 -4.23
CA LYS A 30 23.36 -24.80 -3.89
C LYS A 30 23.35 -24.49 -2.39
N SER A 31 22.66 -25.29 -1.58
CA SER A 31 22.52 -25.03 -0.16
C SER A 31 23.70 -25.61 0.62
N ALA A 32 24.39 -24.78 1.40
CA ALA A 32 25.54 -25.22 2.21
C ALA A 32 25.13 -25.99 3.49
N TYR A 33 23.85 -25.93 3.88
CA TYR A 33 23.39 -26.36 5.21
C TYR A 33 22.19 -27.31 5.21
N CYS A 34 21.65 -27.67 4.04
CA CYS A 34 20.52 -28.61 3.94
C CYS A 34 20.99 -29.89 3.24
N GLN A 35 20.65 -31.05 3.80
CA GLN A 35 21.01 -32.35 3.25
C GLN A 35 19.83 -33.03 2.54
N THR A 36 18.61 -32.59 2.81
CA THR A 36 17.39 -33.14 2.21
C THR A 36 16.44 -32.05 1.72
N ILE A 37 15.57 -32.40 0.76
CA ILE A 37 14.49 -31.51 0.29
C ILE A 37 13.58 -31.10 1.46
N SER A 38 13.32 -32.00 2.41
CA SER A 38 12.51 -31.70 3.60
C SER A 38 13.14 -30.61 4.47
N GLU A 39 14.45 -30.67 4.68
CA GLU A 39 15.19 -29.64 5.41
C GLU A 39 15.20 -28.30 4.67
N LEU A 40 15.39 -28.33 3.35
CA LEU A 40 15.37 -27.15 2.49
C LEU A 40 14.01 -26.45 2.55
N VAL A 41 12.91 -27.19 2.33
CA VAL A 41 11.55 -26.65 2.37
C VAL A 41 11.23 -26.09 3.76
N ARG A 42 11.57 -26.80 4.84
CA ARG A 42 11.41 -26.29 6.21
C ARG A 42 12.26 -25.05 6.47
N ALA A 43 13.48 -24.98 5.94
CA ALA A 43 14.33 -23.80 6.08
C ALA A 43 13.75 -22.60 5.31
N MET A 44 13.22 -22.82 4.12
CA MET A 44 12.54 -21.78 3.34
C MET A 44 11.28 -21.29 4.02
N LEU A 45 10.48 -22.18 4.62
CA LEU A 45 9.25 -21.83 5.32
C LEU A 45 9.49 -21.21 6.70
N PHE A 46 10.43 -21.71 7.49
CA PHE A 46 10.51 -21.34 8.91
C PHE A 46 11.82 -20.67 9.32
N LYS A 47 12.86 -20.70 8.49
CA LYS A 47 14.18 -20.10 8.80
C LYS A 47 14.52 -18.89 7.92
N ARG A 48 13.79 -18.66 6.83
CA ARG A 48 13.83 -17.40 6.08
C ARG A 48 12.69 -16.51 6.57
N ARG A 49 12.86 -15.19 6.53
CA ARG A 49 11.74 -14.25 6.73
C ARG A 49 10.69 -14.57 5.66
N LEU A 50 9.59 -15.21 6.05
CA LEU A 50 8.39 -15.27 5.24
C LEU A 50 7.78 -13.87 5.25
N THR A 51 7.88 -13.16 4.13
CA THR A 51 7.02 -12.00 3.90
C THR A 51 5.63 -12.55 3.60
N ILE A 52 4.80 -12.68 4.64
CA ILE A 52 3.40 -13.02 4.47
C ILE A 52 2.71 -11.73 4.04
N ASN A 53 2.36 -11.62 2.76
CA ASN A 53 1.47 -10.57 2.28
C ASN A 53 0.06 -10.89 2.78
N SER A 54 -0.26 -10.47 4.01
CA SER A 54 -1.63 -10.48 4.48
C SER A 54 -2.38 -9.37 3.75
N ARG A 55 -3.31 -9.73 2.87
CA ARG A 55 -4.28 -8.77 2.36
C ARG A 55 -5.18 -8.36 3.51
N ASN A 56 -5.15 -7.09 3.89
CA ASN A 56 -6.04 -6.55 4.89
C ASN A 56 -7.10 -5.75 4.15
N GLU A 57 -8.27 -6.36 3.94
CA GLU A 57 -9.37 -5.76 3.18
C GLU A 57 -9.79 -4.39 3.75
N SER A 58 -9.71 -4.22 5.07
CA SER A 58 -9.96 -2.93 5.73
C SER A 58 -8.92 -1.87 5.35
N PHE A 59 -7.66 -2.26 5.17
CA PHE A 59 -6.60 -1.34 4.73
C PHE A 59 -6.76 -0.98 3.24
N ASP A 60 -7.07 -1.97 2.40
CA ASP A 60 -7.35 -1.77 0.97
C ASP A 60 -8.51 -0.78 0.77
N GLN A 61 -9.57 -0.91 1.57
CA GLN A 61 -10.73 -0.02 1.52
C GLN A 61 -10.35 1.42 1.88
N VAL A 62 -9.61 1.63 2.98
CA VAL A 62 -9.19 2.98 3.37
C VAL A 62 -8.22 3.59 2.37
N GLN A 63 -7.32 2.78 1.78
CA GLN A 63 -6.41 3.26 0.73
C GLN A 63 -7.18 3.74 -0.51
N ASN A 64 -8.29 3.08 -0.85
CA ASN A 64 -9.17 3.50 -1.95
C ASN A 64 -9.91 4.81 -1.63
N GLU A 65 -10.50 4.91 -0.43
CA GLU A 65 -11.21 6.12 0.02
C GLU A 65 -10.27 7.35 0.06
N LEU A 66 -9.04 7.19 0.55
CA LEU A 66 -8.02 8.24 0.50
C LEU A 66 -7.60 8.59 -0.93
N GLY A 67 -7.56 7.61 -1.84
CA GLY A 67 -7.28 7.83 -3.26
C GLY A 67 -8.33 8.70 -3.95
N ILE A 68 -9.61 8.42 -3.68
CA ILE A 68 -10.73 9.23 -4.18
C ILE A 68 -10.63 10.67 -3.66
N LEU A 69 -10.43 10.82 -2.36
CA LEU A 69 -10.36 12.13 -1.70
C LEU A 69 -9.17 12.97 -2.20
N ARG A 70 -8.03 12.33 -2.46
CA ARG A 70 -6.86 12.97 -3.11
C ARG A 70 -7.21 13.49 -4.51
N ASN A 71 -7.92 12.72 -5.31
CA ASN A 71 -8.29 13.13 -6.66
C ASN A 71 -9.27 14.31 -6.65
N GLU A 72 -10.21 14.33 -5.70
CA GLU A 72 -11.12 15.46 -5.51
C GLU A 72 -10.39 16.73 -5.09
N LEU A 73 -9.49 16.64 -4.10
CA LEU A 73 -8.66 17.76 -3.67
C LEU A 73 -7.78 18.30 -4.80
N ASN A 74 -7.20 17.42 -5.63
CA ASN A 74 -6.44 17.83 -6.80
C ASN A 74 -7.28 18.64 -7.79
N LYS A 75 -8.52 18.20 -8.09
CA LYS A 75 -9.43 18.94 -8.97
C LYS A 75 -9.77 20.32 -8.40
N ILE A 76 -10.02 20.41 -7.10
CA ILE A 76 -10.29 21.69 -6.42
C ILE A 76 -9.05 22.61 -6.51
N GLY A 77 -7.86 22.07 -6.27
CA GLY A 77 -6.60 22.82 -6.37
C GLY A 77 -6.33 23.36 -7.78
N VAL A 78 -6.61 22.56 -8.82
CA VAL A 78 -6.50 23.02 -10.22
C VAL A 78 -7.44 24.20 -10.48
N ASN A 79 -8.69 24.13 -10.01
CA ASN A 79 -9.66 25.22 -10.18
C ASN A 79 -9.24 26.48 -9.44
N ILE A 80 -8.76 26.34 -8.19
CA ILE A 80 -8.21 27.47 -7.41
C ILE A 80 -7.03 28.12 -8.16
N ASN A 81 -6.13 27.30 -8.71
CA ASN A 81 -4.97 27.79 -9.46
C ASN A 81 -5.40 28.55 -10.73
N GLN A 82 -6.44 28.07 -11.41
CA GLN A 82 -7.02 28.76 -12.58
C GLN A 82 -7.60 30.12 -12.20
N ILE A 83 -8.44 30.18 -11.16
CA ILE A 83 -9.05 31.43 -10.68
C ILE A 83 -7.96 32.43 -10.24
N THR A 84 -6.92 31.93 -9.57
CA THR A 84 -5.76 32.74 -9.14
C THR A 84 -4.99 33.29 -10.34
N HIS A 85 -4.78 32.47 -11.37
CA HIS A 85 -4.15 32.91 -12.61
C HIS A 85 -4.97 34.00 -13.31
N TYR A 86 -6.30 33.83 -13.44
CA TYR A 86 -7.18 34.85 -14.01
C TYR A 86 -7.19 36.15 -13.19
N PHE A 87 -7.20 36.05 -11.86
CA PHE A 87 -7.09 37.20 -10.96
C PHE A 87 -5.82 38.02 -11.22
N HIS A 88 -4.66 37.35 -11.42
CA HIS A 88 -3.41 38.02 -11.71
C HIS A 88 -3.33 38.60 -13.13
N MET A 89 -4.00 38.00 -14.12
CA MET A 89 -4.00 38.48 -15.51
C MET A 89 -4.84 39.74 -15.74
N LYS A 90 -5.86 40.00 -14.90
CA LYS A 90 -6.72 41.18 -15.06
C LYS A 90 -6.04 42.45 -14.54
N ALA A 91 -6.09 43.52 -15.33
CA ALA A 91 -5.47 44.80 -14.99
C ALA A 91 -6.33 45.64 -14.02
N GLU A 92 -7.65 45.55 -14.12
CA GLU A 92 -8.57 46.45 -13.41
C GLU A 92 -8.97 45.91 -12.02
N PRO A 93 -8.93 46.74 -10.95
CA PRO A 93 -9.26 46.30 -9.59
C PRO A 93 -10.70 45.84 -9.37
N GLU A 94 -11.66 46.39 -10.14
CA GLU A 94 -13.08 46.01 -10.08
C GLU A 94 -13.30 44.60 -10.63
N GLU A 95 -12.68 44.26 -11.76
CA GLU A 95 -12.75 42.92 -12.35
C GLU A 95 -12.12 41.84 -11.46
N ARG A 96 -11.12 42.20 -10.65
CA ARG A 96 -10.46 41.29 -9.71
C ARG A 96 -11.37 40.85 -8.55
N LYS A 97 -12.33 41.69 -8.12
CA LYS A 97 -13.26 41.35 -7.02
C LYS A 97 -14.14 40.15 -7.36
N PHE A 98 -14.49 39.99 -8.63
CA PHE A 98 -15.28 38.85 -9.12
C PHE A 98 -14.58 37.50 -8.84
N PHE A 99 -13.30 37.40 -9.16
CA PHE A 99 -12.52 36.17 -8.95
C PHE A 99 -12.31 35.83 -7.47
N VAL A 100 -12.27 36.83 -6.59
CA VAL A 100 -12.22 36.61 -5.14
C VAL A 100 -13.55 36.03 -4.64
N ALA A 101 -14.67 36.51 -5.14
CA ALA A 101 -15.99 35.97 -4.82
C ALA A 101 -16.15 34.53 -5.35
N GLU A 102 -15.62 34.24 -6.54
CA GLU A 102 -15.62 32.90 -7.15
C GLU A 102 -14.69 31.92 -6.41
N LEU A 103 -13.62 32.40 -5.78
CA LEU A 103 -12.67 31.57 -5.02
C LEU A 103 -13.24 31.04 -3.70
N LEU A 104 -14.07 31.82 -3.02
CA LEU A 104 -14.67 31.50 -1.71
C LEU A 104 -15.32 30.10 -1.63
N PRO A 105 -16.21 29.68 -2.54
CA PRO A 105 -16.81 28.35 -2.49
C PRO A 105 -15.78 27.22 -2.61
N HIS A 106 -14.70 27.41 -3.38
CA HIS A 106 -13.64 26.42 -3.51
C HIS A 106 -12.80 26.28 -2.24
N LEU A 107 -12.59 27.37 -1.50
CA LEU A 107 -11.92 27.33 -0.19
C LEU A 107 -12.77 26.60 0.86
N GLU A 108 -14.08 26.86 0.90
CA GLU A 108 -15.01 26.15 1.81
C GLU A 108 -15.12 24.65 1.49
N LEU A 109 -15.14 24.29 0.20
CA LEU A 109 -15.09 22.90 -0.24
C LEU A 109 -13.78 22.21 0.16
N THR A 110 -12.65 22.90 0.01
CA THR A 110 -11.33 22.40 0.42
C THR A 110 -11.31 22.13 1.92
N LYS A 111 -11.81 23.07 2.73
CA LYS A 111 -11.88 22.94 4.20
C LYS A 111 -12.72 21.72 4.62
N ARG A 112 -13.87 21.50 3.97
CA ARG A 112 -14.72 20.32 4.21
C ARG A 112 -13.99 19.02 3.88
N LYS A 113 -13.36 18.95 2.71
CA LYS A 113 -12.62 17.76 2.24
C LYS A 113 -11.41 17.44 3.10
N ILE A 114 -10.69 18.45 3.59
CA ILE A 114 -9.62 18.27 4.58
C ILE A 114 -10.18 17.67 5.89
N GLY A 115 -11.36 18.10 6.33
CA GLY A 115 -12.06 17.50 7.49
C GLY A 115 -12.36 16.01 7.31
N GLU A 116 -12.82 15.62 6.11
CA GLU A 116 -13.04 14.20 5.74
C GLU A 116 -11.74 13.38 5.81
N VAL A 117 -10.61 13.94 5.34
CA VAL A 117 -9.29 13.30 5.45
C VAL A 117 -8.92 13.08 6.92
N TYR A 118 -9.09 14.10 7.77
CA TYR A 118 -8.77 14.01 9.19
C TYR A 118 -9.62 12.94 9.91
N ALA A 119 -10.92 12.86 9.59
CA ALA A 119 -11.80 11.84 10.15
C ALA A 119 -11.36 10.41 9.77
N LEU A 120 -10.97 10.21 8.51
CA LEU A 120 -10.41 8.94 8.01
C LEU A 120 -9.12 8.55 8.74
N ILE A 121 -8.20 9.50 8.92
CA ILE A 121 -6.93 9.27 9.63
C ILE A 121 -7.18 8.94 11.11
N GLU A 122 -8.11 9.62 11.77
CA GLU A 122 -8.49 9.31 13.16
C GLU A 122 -9.15 7.93 13.28
N GLY A 123 -9.97 7.52 12.30
CA GLY A 123 -10.53 6.17 12.21
C GLY A 123 -9.44 5.09 12.13
N LEU A 124 -8.39 5.31 11.34
CA LEU A 124 -7.24 4.39 11.21
C LEU A 124 -6.46 4.23 12.52
N LYS A 125 -6.32 5.30 13.31
CA LYS A 125 -5.59 5.23 14.60
C LYS A 125 -6.28 4.30 15.61
N ARG A 126 -7.60 4.11 15.52
CA ARG A 126 -8.38 3.26 16.42
C ARG A 126 -8.34 1.78 16.08
N ILE A 127 -7.82 1.41 14.90
CA ILE A 127 -7.73 0.02 14.41
C ILE A 127 -6.39 -0.64 14.84
N LYS A 128 -5.58 0.05 15.66
CA LYS A 128 -4.34 -0.47 16.25
C LYS A 128 -4.55 -1.17 17.58
#